data_AF-A0A660LJP0-F1
#
_entry.id   AF-A0A660LJP0-F1
#
_cell.length_a   1.000
_cell.length_b   1.000
_cell.length_c   1.000
_cell.angle_alpha   90.00
_cell.angle_beta   90.00
_cell.angle_gamma   90.00
#
_symmetry.space_group_name_H-M   'P 1'
#
loop_
_entity.id
_entity.type
_entity.pdbx_description
1 polymer ?
#
loop_
_entity_poly.entity_id
_entity_poly.type
_entity_poly.pdbx_seq_one_letter_code
_entity_poly.pdbx_strand_id
1 'polypeptide(L)' 'MKLMFACLILGLPLMLLFENTFTRIAGVLLCLGFIISGVFVIANPEDLGREPE' A
#
# COMPACT_ATOMS: atom_id res chain seq x y z
N MET A 1 7.60 -5.16 6.41
CA MET A 1 8.48 -4.81 5.27
C MET A 1 8.28 -5.66 4.01
N LYS A 2 8.35 -7.01 4.06
CA LYS A 2 8.18 -7.86 2.86
C LYS A 2 6.83 -7.68 2.13
N LEU A 3 5.73 -7.59 2.89
CA LEU A 3 4.38 -7.34 2.35
C LEU A 3 4.30 -6.02 1.60
N MET A 4 4.85 -4.94 2.18
CA MET A 4 4.89 -3.61 1.59
C MET A 4 5.53 -3.66 0.19
N PHE A 5 6.74 -4.22 0.08
CA PHE A 5 7.39 -4.35 -1.23
C PHE A 5 6.64 -5.25 -2.21
N ALA A 6 6.01 -6.33 -1.74
CA ALA A 6 5.19 -7.19 -2.60
C ALA A 6 3.99 -6.42 -3.18
N CYS A 7 3.31 -5.61 -2.36
CA CYS A 7 2.21 -4.75 -2.79
C CYS A 7 2.65 -3.75 -3.86
N LEU A 8 3.81 -3.11 -3.70
CA LEU A 8 4.33 -2.15 -4.68
C LEU A 8 4.74 -2.83 -6.00
N ILE A 9 5.54 -3.90 -5.89
CA ILE A 9 6.10 -4.62 -7.05
C ILE A 9 5.00 -5.28 -7.87
N LEU A 10 3.90 -5.72 -7.26
CA LEU A 10 2.77 -6.30 -8.01
C LEU A 10 1.78 -5.24 -8.48
N GLY A 11 1.54 -4.19 -7.70
CA GLY A 11 0.55 -3.15 -8.02
C GLY A 11 0.92 -2.27 -9.21
N LEU A 12 2.18 -1.84 -9.28
CA LEU A 12 2.69 -0.98 -10.38
C LEU A 12 2.59 -1.66 -11.76
N PRO A 13 3.09 -2.90 -11.96
CA PRO A 13 2.95 -3.59 -13.24
C PRO A 13 1.50 -3.88 -13.61
N LEU A 14 0.64 -4.21 -12.64
CA LEU A 14 -0.78 -4.43 -12.91
C LEU A 14 -1.47 -3.18 -13.48
N MET A 15 -1.08 -2.00 -13.00
CA MET A 15 -1.62 -0.73 -13.52
C MET A 15 -1.02 -0.32 -14.87
N LEU A 16 0.28 -0.55 -15.07
CA LEU A 16 1.02 0.01 -16.21
C LEU A 16 1.04 -0.91 -17.43
N LEU A 17 1.01 -2.23 -17.24
CA LEU A 17 1.15 -3.20 -18.33
C LEU A 17 -0.19 -3.72 -18.86
N PHE A 18 -1.27 -3.55 -18.10
CA PHE A 18 -2.59 -4.09 -18.46
C PHE A 18 -3.63 -2.98 -18.61
N GLU A 19 -4.36 -3.02 -19.71
CA GLU A 19 -5.43 -2.06 -20.01
C GLU A 19 -6.81 -2.49 -19.48
N ASN A 20 -6.91 -3.70 -18.92
CA ASN A 20 -8.16 -4.21 -18.41
C ASN A 20 -8.54 -3.54 -17.07
N THR A 21 -9.81 -3.14 -16.94
CA THR A 21 -10.31 -2.41 -15.77
C THR A 21 -10.11 -3.17 -14.46
N PHE A 22 -10.30 -4.50 -14.45
CA PHE A 22 -10.14 -5.31 -13.25
C PHE A 22 -8.68 -5.38 -12.79
N THR A 23 -7.73 -5.49 -13.71
CA THR A 23 -6.29 -5.47 -13.38
C THR A 23 -5.87 -4.10 -12.87
N ARG A 24 -6.41 -3.01 -13.43
CA ARG A 24 -6.18 -1.66 -12.88
C ARG A 24 -6.74 -1.51 -11.46
N ILE A 25 -7.96 -1.97 -11.19
CA ILE A 25 -8.54 -1.94 -9.84
C ILE A 25 -7.66 -2.73 -8.85
N ALA A 26 -7.28 -3.95 -9.22
CA ALA A 26 -6.40 -4.77 -8.39
C ALA A 26 -5.03 -4.10 -8.16
N GLY A 27 -4.46 -3.45 -9.18
CA GLY A 27 -3.23 -2.68 -9.08
C GLY A 27 -3.35 -1.50 -8.11
N VAL A 28 -4.45 -0.74 -8.18
CA VAL A 28 -4.73 0.36 -7.25
C VAL A 28 -4.87 -0.15 -5.82
N LEU A 29 -5.57 -1.26 -5.59
CA LEU A 29 -5.72 -1.85 -4.26
C LEU A 29 -4.38 -2.32 -3.68
N LEU A 30 -3.50 -2.88 -4.51
CA LEU A 30 -2.14 -3.24 -4.11
C LEU A 30 -1.30 -2.01 -3.77
N CYS A 31 -1.35 -0.95 -4.58
CA CYS A 31 -0.68 0.32 -4.27
C CYS A 31 -1.20 0.95 -2.97
N LEU A 32 -2.51 0.87 -2.72
CA LEU A 32 -3.11 1.31 -1.45
C LEU A 32 -2.57 0.49 -0.26
N GLY A 33 -2.48 -0.84 -0.41
CA GLY A 33 -1.87 -1.71 0.59
C GLY A 33 -0.41 -1.38 0.87
N PHE A 34 0.36 -1.00 -0.16
CA PHE A 34 1.72 -0.48 0.01
C PHE A 34 1.75 0.79 0.85
N ILE A 35 0.90 1.78 0.54
CA ILE A 35 0.82 3.05 1.28
C ILE A 35 0.45 2.79 2.74
N ILE A 36 -0.62 2.03 2.99
CA ILE A 36 -1.08 1.74 4.36
C ILE A 36 0.02 1.03 5.13
N SER A 37 0.57 -0.06 4.59
CA SER A 37 1.63 -0.80 5.28
C SER A 37 2.90 0.03 5.48
N GLY A 38 3.23 0.93 4.57
CA GLY A 38 4.34 1.89 4.72
C GLY A 38 4.09 2.91 5.83
N VAL A 39 2.87 3.42 5.96
CA VAL A 39 2.50 4.32 7.06
C VAL A 39 2.67 3.63 8.40
N PHE A 40 2.19 2.40 8.58
CA PHE A 40 2.38 1.64 9.83
C PHE A 40 3.85 1.26 10.12
N VAL A 41 4.74 1.30 9.13
CA VAL A 41 6.18 1.11 9.35
C VAL A 41 6.83 2.38 9.89
N ILE A 42 6.35 3.55 9.47
CA ILE A 42 6.94 4.85 9.83
C ILE A 42 6.28 5.42 11.10
N ALA A 43 4.95 5.35 11.16
CA ALA A 43 4.14 5.77 12.29
C ALA A 43 3.86 4.57 13.18
N ASN A 44 4.23 4.66 14.46
CA ASN A 44 3.88 3.64 15.43
C ASN A 44 2.37 3.73 15.71
N PRO A 45 1.57 2.69 15.44
CA PRO A 45 0.13 2.75 15.67
C PRO A 45 -0.27 3.01 17.13
N GLU A 46 0.63 2.74 18.08
CA GLU A 46 0.44 3.05 19.50
C GLU A 46 0.39 4.56 19.77
N ASP A 47 0.95 5.38 18.87
CA ASP A 47 0.87 6.84 18.96
C ASP A 47 -0.48 7.38 18.44
N LEU A 48 -1.28 6.54 17.76
CA LEU A 48 -2.55 6.90 17.16
C LEU A 48 -3.66 6.98 18.23
N GLY A 49 -3.53 7.93 19.15
CA GLY A 49 -4.45 8.12 20.28
C GLY A 49 -3.79 8.66 21.54
N ARG A 50 -2.46 8.83 21.54
CA ARG A 50 -1.75 9.49 22.62
C ARG A 50 -1.96 11.01 22.49
N GLU A 51 -2.60 11.63 23.48
CA GLU A 51 -2.65 13.09 23.55
C GLU A 51 -1.22 13.62 23.74
N PRO A 52 -0.80 14.65 22.97
CA PRO A 52 0.49 15.29 23.21
C PRO A 52 0.47 15.94 24.59
N GLU A 53 1.46 15.61 25.41
CA GLU A 53 1.69 16.22 26.73
C GLU A 53 2.01 17.72 26.61
#